data_AF-A0A3D5UAQ8-F1
#
_entry.id   AF-A0A3D5UAQ8-F1
#
_cell.length_a   1.000
_cell.length_b   1.000
_cell.length_c   1.000
_cell.angle_alpha   90.00
_cell.angle_beta   90.00
_cell.angle_gamma   90.00
#
_symmetry.space_group_name_H-M   'P 1'
#
loop_
_entity.id
_entity.type
_entity.pdbx_description
1 polymer ?
#
loop_
_entity_poly.entity_id
_entity_poly.type
_entity_poly.pdbx_seq_one_letter_code
_entity_poly.pdbx_strand_id
1 'polypeptide(L)'
;KILLALILMIWIVDSCAYFIGMRFGKRREVTLVSPRKSLEGFIAGLLAPVLISSILYIIGFGHFSPMQLVLLALAAGVFGQLGDLLESMLKRFCNVKDSSKLIPGHGGILDRTDSILLAGSFLYAALLVLP
;
A
#
# COMPACT_ATOMS: atom_id res chain seq x y z
N LYS A 1 16.22 7.05 -5.19
CA LYS A 1 16.17 6.77 -3.73
C LYS A 1 14.73 6.75 -3.21
N ILE A 2 13.97 7.84 -3.38
CA ILE A 2 12.60 7.92 -2.86
C ILE A 2 11.62 6.90 -3.46
N LEU A 3 11.72 6.60 -4.76
CA LEU A 3 10.90 5.56 -5.41
C LEU A 3 11.17 4.17 -4.81
N LEU A 4 12.45 3.82 -4.60
CA LEU A 4 12.82 2.56 -3.97
C LEU A 4 12.29 2.49 -2.53
N ALA A 5 12.37 3.60 -1.79
CA ALA A 5 11.80 3.69 -0.45
C ALA A 5 10.28 3.45 -0.47
N LEU A 6 9.56 4.04 -1.42
CA LEU A 6 8.12 3.81 -1.59
C LEU A 6 7.79 2.33 -1.84
N ILE A 7 8.49 1.68 -2.77
CA ILE A 7 8.25 0.26 -3.11
C ILE A 7 8.47 -0.64 -1.89
N LEU A 8 9.60 -0.45 -1.20
CA LEU A 8 9.89 -1.20 0.03
C LEU A 8 8.86 -0.93 1.12
N MET A 9 8.44 0.33 1.26
CA MET A 9 7.45 0.73 2.23
C MET A 9 6.10 0.08 1.96
N ILE A 10 5.62 0.05 0.71
CA ILE A 10 4.39 -0.66 0.32
C ILE A 10 4.49 -2.14 0.70
N TRP A 11 5.59 -2.82 0.37
CA TRP A 11 5.75 -4.24 0.70
C TRP A 11 5.73 -4.52 2.21
N ILE A 12 6.36 -3.66 3.00
CA ILE A 12 6.34 -3.79 4.47
C ILE A 12 4.92 -3.51 5.00
N VAL A 13 4.26 -2.46 4.49
CA VAL A 13 2.90 -2.08 4.89
C VAL A 13 1.90 -3.19 4.57
N ASP A 14 1.95 -3.77 3.38
CA ASP A 14 1.10 -4.90 2.98
C ASP A 14 1.35 -6.13 3.86
N SER A 15 2.61 -6.40 4.18
CA SER A 15 2.98 -7.49 5.10
C SER A 15 2.42 -7.24 6.51
N CYS A 16 2.57 -6.03 7.06
CA CYS A 16 2.02 -5.65 8.36
C CYS A 16 0.49 -5.76 8.39
N ALA A 17 -0.19 -5.22 7.37
CA ALA A 17 -1.63 -5.30 7.23
C ALA A 17 -2.11 -6.76 7.14
N TYR A 18 -1.40 -7.60 6.40
CA TYR A 18 -1.69 -9.02 6.27
C TYR A 18 -1.52 -9.78 7.59
N PHE A 19 -0.37 -9.65 8.26
CA PHE A 19 -0.11 -10.37 9.51
C PHE A 19 -1.02 -9.92 10.65
N ILE A 20 -1.23 -8.61 10.80
CA ILE A 20 -2.14 -8.08 11.83
C ILE A 20 -3.58 -8.46 11.49
N GLY A 21 -3.98 -8.33 10.22
CA GLY A 21 -5.31 -8.69 9.77
C GLY A 21 -5.62 -10.17 9.93
N MET A 22 -4.63 -11.05 9.74
CA MET A 22 -4.80 -12.50 9.93
C MET A 22 -4.89 -12.87 11.41
N ARG A 23 -4.01 -12.33 12.25
CA ARG A 23 -3.90 -12.72 13.66
C ARG A 23 -4.96 -12.05 14.55
N PHE A 24 -5.30 -10.80 14.27
CA PHE A 24 -6.17 -9.98 15.12
C PHE A 24 -7.48 -9.55 14.42
N GLY A 25 -7.66 -9.86 13.13
CA GLY A 25 -8.82 -9.42 12.37
C GLY A 25 -10.10 -10.11 12.79
N LYS A 26 -10.95 -9.39 13.53
CA LYS A 26 -12.30 -9.83 13.95
C LYS A 26 -13.38 -9.24 13.06
N ARG A 27 -13.21 -8.00 12.60
CA ARG A 27 -14.18 -7.29 11.75
C ARG A 27 -13.79 -7.42 10.28
N ARG A 28 -14.30 -8.43 9.60
CA ARG A 28 -14.10 -8.66 8.15
C ARG A 28 -15.20 -7.98 7.33
N GLU A 29 -15.13 -8.11 6.00
CA GLU A 29 -16.14 -7.57 5.08
C GLU A 29 -16.20 -6.04 5.04
N VAL A 30 -15.08 -5.38 5.32
CA VAL A 30 -14.97 -3.91 5.27
C VAL A 30 -15.27 -3.37 3.86
N THR A 31 -15.01 -4.18 2.83
CA THR A 31 -15.32 -3.82 1.44
C THR A 31 -16.04 -4.99 0.76
N LEU A 32 -17.10 -4.69 0.00
CA LEU A 32 -17.82 -5.68 -0.81
C LEU A 32 -16.90 -6.38 -1.83
N VAL A 33 -15.85 -5.67 -2.24
CA VAL A 33 -14.91 -6.06 -3.28
C VAL A 33 -13.86 -7.06 -2.77
N SER A 34 -13.49 -6.95 -1.49
CA SER A 34 -12.47 -7.75 -0.82
C SER A 34 -12.94 -8.19 0.58
N PRO A 35 -13.84 -9.18 0.66
CA PRO A 35 -14.49 -9.58 1.91
C PRO A 35 -13.53 -10.16 2.95
N ARG A 36 -12.33 -10.61 2.53
CA ARG A 36 -11.31 -11.15 3.43
C ARG A 36 -10.49 -10.07 4.15
N LYS A 37 -10.56 -8.81 3.71
CA LYS A 37 -9.89 -7.71 4.41
C LYS A 37 -10.57 -7.45 5.74
N SER A 38 -9.78 -7.34 6.80
CA SER A 38 -10.24 -6.96 8.13
C SER A 38 -9.98 -5.48 8.41
N LEU A 39 -10.83 -4.88 9.26
CA LEU A 39 -10.68 -3.49 9.67
C LEU A 39 -9.37 -3.28 10.41
N GLU A 40 -8.98 -4.24 11.23
CA GLU A 40 -7.72 -4.24 11.99
C GLU A 40 -6.52 -4.26 11.06
N GLY A 41 -6.56 -5.04 9.96
CA GLY A 41 -5.53 -5.03 8.93
C GLY A 41 -5.46 -3.71 8.17
N PHE A 42 -6.62 -3.11 7.87
CA PHE A 42 -6.69 -1.81 7.21
C PHE A 42 -6.07 -0.69 8.07
N ILE A 43 -6.47 -0.62 9.35
CA ILE A 43 -5.90 0.32 10.34
C ILE A 43 -4.39 0.09 10.49
N ALA A 44 -3.96 -1.17 10.56
CA ALA A 44 -2.53 -1.50 10.62
C ALA A 44 -1.78 -0.98 9.40
N GLY A 45 -2.34 -1.12 8.19
CA GLY A 45 -1.71 -0.58 6.99
C GLY A 45 -1.70 0.97 6.91
N LEU A 46 -2.58 1.65 7.65
CA LEU A 46 -2.53 3.12 7.79
C LEU A 46 -1.49 3.57 8.82
N LEU A 47 -1.30 2.82 9.91
CA LEU A 47 -0.39 3.18 11.00
C LEU A 47 1.06 2.70 10.79
N ALA A 48 1.24 1.53 10.19
CA ALA A 48 2.56 0.98 9.88
C ALA A 48 3.47 1.96 9.12
N PRO A 49 3.02 2.65 8.06
CA PRO A 49 3.90 3.56 7.34
C PRO A 49 4.33 4.77 8.18
N VAL A 50 3.47 5.27 9.06
CA VAL A 50 3.83 6.37 9.98
C VAL A 50 4.94 5.93 10.94
N LEU A 51 4.84 4.72 11.49
CA LEU A 51 5.85 4.15 12.38
C LEU A 51 7.17 3.93 11.64
N ILE A 52 7.13 3.35 10.43
CA ILE A 52 8.32 3.09 9.61
C ILE A 52 9.00 4.41 9.23
N SER A 53 8.26 5.42 8.77
CA SER A 53 8.81 6.74 8.46
C SER A 53 9.47 7.40 9.68
N SER A 54 8.87 7.25 10.86
CA SER A 54 9.45 7.76 12.11
C SER A 54 10.77 7.07 12.47
N ILE A 55 10.85 5.74 12.29
CA ILE A 55 12.08 4.98 12.49
C ILE A 55 13.15 5.43 11.50
N LEU A 56 12.80 5.55 10.21
CA LEU A 56 13.72 6.01 9.16
C LEU A 56 14.30 7.40 9.46
N TYR A 57 13.48 8.30 10.01
CA TYR A 57 13.93 9.62 10.45
C TYR A 57 14.98 9.53 11.57
N ILE A 58 14.69 8.76 12.62
CA ILE A 58 15.54 8.64 13.81
C ILE A 58 16.90 8.03 13.45
N ILE A 59 16.92 7.01 12.61
CA ILE A 59 18.18 6.34 12.20
C ILE A 59 18.94 7.10 11.11
N GLY A 60 18.36 8.18 10.57
CA GLY A 60 18.97 8.98 9.49
C GLY A 60 19.12 8.24 8.15
N PHE A 61 18.40 7.14 7.94
CA PHE A 61 18.56 6.33 6.74
C PHE A 61 17.98 7.04 5.52
N GLY A 62 18.79 7.16 4.46
CA GLY A 62 18.38 7.76 3.19
C GLY A 62 18.38 9.29 3.15
N HIS A 63 18.59 9.97 4.29
CA HIS A 63 18.59 11.44 4.42
C HIS A 63 17.36 12.11 3.80
N PHE A 64 16.17 11.55 4.03
CA PHE A 64 14.91 12.13 3.58
C PHE A 64 14.53 13.34 4.44
N SER A 65 13.94 14.37 3.82
CA SER A 65 13.36 15.47 4.59
C SER A 65 12.13 14.99 5.38
N PRO A 66 11.75 15.65 6.48
CA PRO A 66 10.53 15.32 7.22
C PRO A 66 9.29 15.31 6.32
N MET A 67 9.22 16.25 5.37
CA MET A 67 8.13 16.32 4.40
C MET A 67 8.09 15.10 3.47
N GLN A 68 9.24 14.66 2.95
CA GLN A 68 9.31 13.45 2.13
C GLN A 68 8.86 12.20 2.88
N LEU A 69 9.17 12.09 4.17
CA LEU A 69 8.75 10.96 5.00
C LEU A 69 7.24 10.95 5.29
N VAL A 70 6.64 12.14 5.47
CA VAL A 70 5.18 12.29 5.59
C VAL A 70 4.51 11.90 4.27
N LEU A 71 5.02 12.39 3.13
CA LEU A 71 4.48 12.06 1.82
C LEU A 71 4.63 10.58 1.49
N LEU A 72 5.75 9.95 1.84
CA LEU A 72 5.94 8.50 1.72
C LEU A 72 4.93 7.73 2.56
N ALA A 73 4.70 8.13 3.80
CA ALA A 73 3.75 7.46 4.68
C ALA A 73 2.31 7.57 4.16
N LEU A 74 1.93 8.77 3.67
CA LEU A 74 0.63 9.02 3.08
C LEU A 74 0.44 8.24 1.76
N ALA A 75 1.47 8.22 0.91
CA ALA A 75 1.47 7.48 -0.35
C ALA A 75 1.28 5.98 -0.11
N ALA A 76 2.10 5.35 0.73
CA ALA A 76 2.03 3.91 0.98
C ALA A 76 0.77 3.52 1.78
N GLY A 77 0.43 4.28 2.82
CA GLY A 77 -0.69 3.94 3.72
C GLY A 77 -2.06 4.16 3.09
N VAL A 78 -2.28 5.33 2.48
CA VAL A 78 -3.59 5.69 1.93
C VAL A 78 -3.68 5.32 0.46
N PHE A 79 -2.79 5.87 -0.37
CA PHE A 79 -2.88 5.67 -1.82
C PHE A 79 -2.49 4.26 -2.25
N GLY A 80 -1.61 3.57 -1.51
CA GLY A 80 -1.32 2.16 -1.72
C GLY A 80 -2.56 1.30 -1.50
N GLN A 81 -3.21 1.43 -0.34
CA GLN A 81 -4.44 0.71 -0.03
C GLN A 81 -5.58 1.03 -1.00
N LEU A 82 -5.73 2.31 -1.39
CA LEU A 82 -6.72 2.70 -2.40
C LEU A 82 -6.41 2.09 -3.77
N GLY A 83 -5.14 2.01 -4.16
CA GLY A 83 -4.71 1.36 -5.40
C GLY A 83 -5.14 -0.11 -5.48
N ASP A 84 -4.83 -0.89 -4.45
CA ASP A 84 -5.25 -2.30 -4.35
C ASP A 84 -6.79 -2.46 -4.33
N LEU A 85 -7.52 -1.53 -3.68
CA LEU A 85 -8.98 -1.56 -3.68
C LEU A 85 -9.57 -1.21 -5.05
N LEU A 86 -9.04 -0.21 -5.74
CA LEU A 86 -9.48 0.15 -7.10
C LEU A 86 -9.21 -0.99 -8.08
N GLU A 87 -8.06 -1.64 -7.98
CA GLU A 87 -7.74 -2.80 -8.81
C GLU A 87 -8.66 -3.98 -8.51
N SER A 88 -8.92 -4.26 -7.23
CA SER A 88 -9.92 -5.23 -6.82
C SER A 88 -11.30 -4.91 -7.41
N MET A 89 -11.69 -3.63 -7.47
CA MET A 89 -12.98 -3.20 -8.05
C MET A 89 -13.03 -3.45 -9.55
N LEU A 90 -11.97 -3.09 -10.26
CA LEU A 90 -11.86 -3.34 -11.71
C LEU A 90 -11.95 -4.84 -12.02
N LYS A 91 -11.29 -5.69 -11.23
CA LYS A 91 -11.37 -7.15 -11.41
C LYS A 91 -12.80 -7.68 -11.21
N ARG A 92 -13.51 -7.21 -10.18
CA ARG A 92 -14.91 -7.61 -9.94
C ARG A 92 -15.86 -7.10 -11.00
N PHE A 93 -15.65 -5.88 -11.50
CA PHE A 93 -16.42 -5.35 -12.63
C PHE A 93 -16.26 -6.22 -13.89
N CYS A 94 -15.05 -6.70 -14.15
CA CYS A 94 -14.76 -7.61 -15.26
C CYS A 94 -15.10 -9.09 -14.96
N ASN A 95 -15.74 -9.42 -13.84
CA ASN A 95 -16.02 -10.79 -13.40
C ASN A 95 -14.78 -11.71 -13.33
N VAL A 96 -13.59 -11.16 -13.06
CA VAL A 96 -12.35 -11.90 -12.90
C VAL A 96 -11.80 -11.79 -11.48
N LYS A 97 -10.97 -12.76 -11.09
CA LYS A 97 -10.30 -12.74 -9.79
C LYS A 97 -8.91 -12.14 -9.84
N ASP A 98 -8.13 -12.56 -10.84
CA ASP A 98 -6.75 -12.16 -11.08
C ASP A 98 -6.69 -11.44 -12.44
N SER A 99 -5.80 -10.46 -12.59
CA SER A 99 -5.70 -9.67 -13.84
C SER A 99 -5.21 -10.50 -15.03
N SER A 100 -4.38 -11.52 -14.79
CA SER A 100 -3.98 -12.54 -15.76
C SER A 100 -3.37 -13.74 -15.03
N LYS A 101 -2.93 -14.76 -15.78
CA LYS A 101 -2.17 -15.92 -15.26
C LYS A 101 -0.68 -15.86 -15.62
N LEU A 102 -0.17 -14.65 -15.90
CA LEU A 102 1.18 -14.47 -16.45
C LEU A 102 2.28 -14.86 -15.46
N ILE A 103 2.06 -14.64 -14.15
CA ILE A 103 2.99 -15.02 -13.09
C ILE A 103 2.44 -16.27 -12.39
N PRO A 104 3.07 -17.44 -12.56
CA PRO A 104 2.60 -18.68 -11.96
C PRO A 104 2.43 -18.55 -10.43
N GLY A 105 1.22 -18.85 -9.95
CA GLY A 105 0.86 -18.77 -8.54
C GLY A 105 0.68 -17.36 -7.95
N HIS A 106 0.91 -16.30 -8.74
CA HIS A 106 0.91 -14.92 -8.24
C HIS A 106 -0.06 -13.98 -8.97
N GLY A 107 -0.73 -14.44 -10.02
CA GLY A 107 -1.65 -13.65 -10.82
C GLY A 107 -0.95 -12.94 -11.97
N GLY A 108 -1.35 -11.71 -12.26
CA GLY A 108 -0.78 -10.87 -13.29
C GLY A 108 0.13 -9.77 -12.77
N ILE A 109 0.69 -9.02 -13.71
CA ILE A 109 1.54 -7.86 -13.41
C ILE A 109 0.74 -6.76 -12.69
N LEU A 110 -0.53 -6.57 -13.08
CA LEU A 110 -1.39 -5.55 -12.47
C LEU A 110 -1.65 -5.86 -10.99
N ASP A 111 -1.89 -7.13 -10.64
CA ASP A 111 -2.06 -7.59 -9.24
C ASP A 111 -0.80 -7.35 -8.36
N ARG A 112 0.33 -6.98 -8.96
CA ARG A 112 1.60 -6.72 -8.24
C ARG A 112 2.02 -5.26 -8.24
N THR A 113 1.35 -4.44 -9.03
CA THR A 113 1.73 -3.04 -9.26
C THR A 113 0.61 -2.06 -8.92
N ASP A 114 -0.60 -2.55 -8.64
CA ASP A 114 -1.78 -1.78 -8.24
C ASP A 114 -1.54 -0.71 -7.17
N SER A 115 -1.00 -1.09 -6.02
CA SER A 115 -0.65 -0.18 -4.93
C SER A 115 0.42 0.83 -5.35
N ILE A 116 1.41 0.39 -6.13
CA ILE A 116 2.53 1.23 -6.60
C ILE A 116 2.04 2.27 -7.61
N LEU A 117 1.10 1.92 -8.48
CA LEU A 117 0.60 2.81 -9.53
C LEU A 117 -0.04 4.06 -8.92
N LEU A 118 -0.97 3.88 -7.98
CA LEU A 118 -1.65 5.02 -7.36
C LEU A 118 -0.75 5.75 -6.36
N ALA A 119 -0.03 5.03 -5.51
CA ALA A 119 0.87 5.63 -4.52
C ALA A 119 2.03 6.39 -5.18
N GLY A 120 2.60 5.83 -6.25
CA GLY A 120 3.69 6.46 -7.00
C GLY A 120 3.22 7.71 -7.75
N SER A 121 2.05 7.65 -8.39
CA SER A 121 1.45 8.81 -9.06
C SER A 121 1.20 9.95 -8.07
N PHE A 122 0.61 9.64 -6.90
CA PHE A 122 0.41 10.61 -5.84
C PHE A 122 1.73 11.20 -5.34
N LEU A 123 2.71 10.36 -4.99
CA LEU A 123 3.98 10.82 -4.45
C LEU A 123 4.72 11.72 -5.45
N TYR A 124 4.75 11.34 -6.73
CA TYR A 124 5.37 12.14 -7.77
C TYR A 124 4.70 13.52 -7.90
N ALA A 125 3.37 13.57 -7.99
CA ALA A 125 2.64 14.83 -8.06
C ALA A 125 2.85 15.69 -6.80
N ALA A 126 2.82 15.07 -5.62
CA ALA A 126 3.02 15.77 -4.35
C ALA A 126 4.42 16.40 -4.26
N LEU A 127 5.47 15.70 -4.68
CA LEU A 127 6.85 16.22 -4.69
C LEU A 127 7.08 17.32 -5.72
N LEU A 128 6.25 17.40 -6.77
CA LEU A 128 6.32 18.50 -7.73
C LEU A 128 5.65 19.78 -7.20
N VAL A 129 4.57 19.63 -6.44
CA VAL A 129 3.77 20.75 -5.93
C VAL A 129 4.31 21.27 -4.60
N LEU A 130 4.77 20.37 -3.74
CA LEU A 130 5.23 20.68 -2.40
C LEU A 130 6.77 20.71 -2.39
N PRO A 131 7.39 21.83 -1.99
CA PRO A 131 8.85 22.00 -1.98
C PRO A 131 9.57 21.10 -0.97
#